data_AF-A0A6B2CTJ9-F1
#
_entry.id   AF-A0A6B2CTJ9-F1
#
_cell.length_a   1.000
_cell.length_b   1.000
_cell.length_c   1.000
_cell.angle_alpha   90.00
_cell.angle_beta   90.00
_cell.angle_gamma   90.00
#
_symmetry.space_group_name_H-M   'P 1'
#
loop_
_entity.id
_entity.type
_entity.pdbx_description
1 polymer ?
#
loop_
_entity_poly.entity_id
_entity_poly.type
_entity_poly.pdbx_seq_one_letter_code
_entity_poly.pdbx_strand_id
1 'polypeptide(L)'
;EVEAARWVGIASSFVDVASLLNNKHWLGYRQLAALAAFDYKTPGPIFTSEDLLKRVGGSYQFVFVGKRKIGVDQGGSLRLYYIGSERGVLRMFSRSALSVEKSLTVSVGEYVWELLRLYDAREEEHLLAARISSRGKTVVVGYNDAFVAAAVGRASKGIVYRGNDVSLGGVAFRTHVMDFDSSAVDGLVDMRETGVKYLMGPVISGLLGADPRMLGFEVGLPTGFGDVTAGSYGALAGLEPSSKGLQIYVGTGPRPDLLGVLPTGRLLWVEVKNLDRLSKYPPPEGDLDYLALKLEFLAVADRAQRLLAFIKDVGPSRASASLVSVVAAFAGAGAGGGGVASAFAFSPVFTMPELSGKDTKVVFVIVLFRGGRAVIYDAEVTLGSLADKSFLGRVFDDAVAAFGSVEKIGSVADMQELVEAYVQALPLPK
;
A
#
# COMPACT_ATOMS: atom_id res chain seq x y z
N GLU A 1 13.31 17.25 21.00
CA GLU A 1 14.52 16.50 20.57
C GLU A 1 15.63 17.41 20.00
N VAL A 2 15.33 18.34 19.09
CA VAL A 2 16.28 19.40 18.66
C VAL A 2 16.77 20.26 19.84
N GLU A 3 15.87 20.56 20.77
CA GLU A 3 16.21 21.27 22.01
C GLU A 3 17.13 20.44 22.90
N ALA A 4 16.89 19.14 23.05
CA ALA A 4 17.75 18.25 23.85
C ALA A 4 19.17 18.14 23.25
N ALA A 5 19.30 18.07 21.92
CA ALA A 5 20.60 18.10 21.25
C ALA A 5 21.33 19.45 21.43
N ARG A 6 20.59 20.57 21.40
CA ARG A 6 21.11 21.89 21.75
C ARG A 6 21.57 21.97 23.20
N TRP A 7 20.77 21.48 24.14
CA TRP A 7 21.10 21.44 25.57
C TRP A 7 22.28 20.51 25.87
N VAL A 8 22.47 19.41 25.13
CA VAL A 8 23.64 18.52 25.26
C VAL A 8 24.90 19.16 24.69
N GLY A 9 24.82 19.86 23.55
CA GLY A 9 25.96 20.62 23.00
C GLY A 9 26.38 21.80 23.87
N ILE A 10 25.39 22.47 24.50
CA ILE A 10 25.63 23.51 25.51
C ILE A 10 26.21 22.86 26.79
N ALA A 11 25.65 21.78 27.31
CA ALA A 11 26.16 21.12 28.52
C ALA A 11 27.59 20.58 28.35
N SER A 12 27.97 20.08 27.17
CA SER A 12 29.34 19.60 26.89
C SER A 12 30.40 20.70 26.84
N SER A 13 30.00 21.97 26.81
CA SER A 13 30.91 23.12 26.85
C SER A 13 31.08 23.74 28.25
N PHE A 14 30.29 23.30 29.24
CA PHE A 14 30.30 23.86 30.60
C PHE A 14 30.55 22.85 31.75
N VAL A 15 30.65 21.55 31.46
CA VAL A 15 30.77 20.50 32.51
C VAL A 15 31.96 19.59 32.24
N ASP A 16 32.74 19.30 33.29
CA ASP A 16 33.88 18.40 33.27
C ASP A 16 33.46 16.98 32.85
N VAL A 17 33.85 16.59 31.64
CA VAL A 17 33.47 15.35 30.93
C VAL A 17 33.76 14.10 31.75
N ALA A 18 34.76 14.13 32.63
CA ALA A 18 35.12 12.99 33.48
C ALA A 18 34.01 12.62 34.48
N SER A 19 33.24 13.60 34.97
CA SER A 19 32.16 13.39 35.95
C SER A 19 30.89 12.77 35.35
N LEU A 20 30.72 12.86 34.02
CA LEU A 20 29.52 12.42 33.31
C LEU A 20 29.66 11.02 32.67
N LEU A 21 30.89 10.51 32.50
CA LEU A 21 31.16 9.21 31.85
C LEU A 21 30.61 7.99 32.62
N ASN A 22 30.37 8.12 33.93
CA ASN A 22 29.81 7.04 34.76
C ASN A 22 28.30 7.16 35.01
N ASN A 23 27.64 8.18 34.45
CA ASN A 23 26.20 8.36 34.61
C ASN A 23 25.44 7.65 33.46
N LYS A 24 24.73 6.56 33.80
CA LYS A 24 23.95 5.76 32.85
C LYS A 24 22.91 6.57 32.07
N HIS A 25 22.33 7.61 32.67
CA HIS A 25 21.36 8.48 31.99
C HIS A 25 22.04 9.37 30.96
N TRP A 26 23.22 9.91 31.27
CA TRP A 26 24.00 10.72 30.33
C TRP A 26 24.49 9.92 29.13
N LEU A 27 24.99 8.70 29.35
CA LEU A 27 25.36 7.79 28.26
C LEU A 27 24.14 7.44 27.37
N GLY A 28 22.97 7.22 27.98
CA GLY A 28 21.71 7.02 27.26
C GLY A 28 21.29 8.24 26.43
N TYR A 29 21.35 9.45 27.00
CA TYR A 29 21.05 10.68 26.27
C TYR A 29 22.04 10.98 25.15
N ARG A 30 23.33 10.66 25.34
CA ARG A 30 24.36 10.83 24.31
C ARG A 30 24.21 9.80 23.18
N GLN A 31 23.81 8.57 23.48
CA GLN A 31 23.44 7.57 22.47
C GLN A 31 22.17 7.98 21.71
N LEU A 32 21.15 8.48 22.38
CA LEU A 32 19.92 9.01 21.75
C LEU A 32 20.19 10.27 20.92
N ALA A 33 21.05 11.18 21.39
CA ALA A 33 21.45 12.36 20.64
C ALA A 33 22.36 12.02 19.45
N ALA A 34 23.24 11.02 19.57
CA ALA A 34 24.01 10.50 18.44
C ALA A 34 23.10 9.81 17.42
N LEU A 35 22.16 8.96 17.86
CA LEU A 35 21.16 8.34 16.99
C LEU A 35 20.32 9.42 16.28
N ALA A 36 19.86 10.45 17.00
CA ALA A 36 19.11 11.56 16.41
C ALA A 36 19.94 12.45 15.48
N ALA A 37 21.26 12.59 15.72
CA ALA A 37 22.18 13.36 14.88
C ALA A 37 22.73 12.58 13.67
N PHE A 38 22.62 11.25 13.65
CA PHE A 38 23.05 10.39 12.54
C PHE A 38 21.90 9.78 11.74
N ASP A 39 20.65 9.86 12.22
CA ASP A 39 19.47 9.29 11.53
C ASP A 39 18.72 10.33 10.68
N TYR A 40 19.48 11.15 9.95
CA TYR A 40 19.00 12.08 8.91
C TYR A 40 18.59 11.36 7.62
N LYS A 41 18.01 10.16 7.70
CA LYS A 41 17.44 9.51 6.52
C LYS A 41 16.17 10.26 6.15
N THR A 42 16.23 11.10 5.13
CA THR A 42 15.02 11.77 4.65
C THR A 42 14.04 10.69 4.16
N PRO A 43 12.81 10.66 4.70
CA PRO A 43 11.92 9.54 4.54
C PRO A 43 11.26 9.54 3.16
N GLY A 44 11.32 8.40 2.47
CA GLY A 44 10.87 8.30 1.09
C GLY A 44 10.87 6.87 0.53
N PRO A 45 10.10 6.61 -0.54
CA PRO A 45 10.17 5.36 -1.30
C PRO A 45 11.38 5.41 -2.24
N ILE A 46 12.56 5.51 -1.62
CA ILE A 46 13.87 5.55 -2.25
C ILE A 46 14.52 4.20 -1.98
N PHE A 47 14.94 3.54 -3.05
CA PHE A 47 15.44 2.17 -3.00
C PHE A 47 16.85 2.09 -3.59
N THR A 48 17.76 1.49 -2.84
CA THR A 48 19.18 1.33 -3.19
C THR A 48 19.59 -0.14 -3.34
N SER A 49 18.61 -1.06 -3.42
CA SER A 49 18.86 -2.50 -3.58
C SER A 49 19.66 -2.78 -4.85
N GLU A 50 20.78 -3.49 -4.72
CA GLU A 50 21.66 -3.81 -5.85
C GLU A 50 20.95 -4.60 -6.95
N ASP A 51 20.14 -5.60 -6.60
CA ASP A 51 19.42 -6.42 -7.60
C ASP A 51 18.42 -5.57 -8.39
N LEU A 52 17.74 -4.66 -7.69
CA LEU A 52 16.82 -3.69 -8.30
C LEU A 52 17.57 -2.76 -9.26
N LEU A 53 18.71 -2.20 -8.84
CA LEU A 53 19.51 -1.29 -9.66
C LEU A 53 20.12 -1.99 -10.88
N LYS A 54 20.60 -3.23 -10.72
CA LYS A 54 21.10 -4.06 -11.84
C LYS A 54 20.02 -4.29 -12.90
N ARG A 55 18.79 -4.57 -12.47
CA ARG A 55 17.65 -4.84 -13.38
C ARG A 55 17.10 -3.61 -14.07
N VAL A 56 17.08 -2.48 -13.36
CA VAL A 56 16.72 -1.18 -13.94
C VAL A 56 17.73 -0.78 -15.03
N GLY A 57 19.01 -1.06 -14.79
CA GLY A 57 20.10 -0.78 -15.71
C GLY A 57 20.45 0.71 -15.77
N GLY A 58 21.63 1.02 -16.29
CA GLY A 58 22.23 2.36 -16.23
C GLY A 58 22.98 2.60 -14.92
N SER A 59 23.79 3.66 -14.89
CA SER A 59 24.62 4.03 -13.73
C SER A 59 23.83 4.78 -12.66
N TYR A 60 22.67 4.24 -12.24
CA TYR A 60 21.85 4.79 -11.17
C TYR A 60 22.27 4.22 -9.82
N GLN A 61 22.21 5.07 -8.80
CA GLN A 61 22.52 4.75 -7.41
C GLN A 61 21.26 4.53 -6.57
N PHE A 62 20.10 4.97 -7.05
CA PHE A 62 18.83 4.74 -6.40
C PHE A 62 17.65 4.79 -7.38
N VAL A 63 16.52 4.23 -6.95
CA VAL A 63 15.22 4.35 -7.60
C VAL A 63 14.25 5.07 -6.68
N PHE A 64 13.43 5.94 -7.26
CA PHE A 64 12.45 6.75 -6.55
C PHE A 64 11.06 6.60 -7.16
N VAL A 65 10.05 6.43 -6.30
CA VAL A 65 8.63 6.40 -6.71
C VAL A 65 7.88 7.60 -6.13
N GLY A 66 7.22 8.41 -6.95
CA GLY A 66 6.42 9.53 -6.46
C GLY A 66 5.14 9.08 -5.72
N LYS A 67 5.21 8.87 -4.40
CA LYS A 67 4.04 8.57 -3.54
C LYS A 67 3.92 9.58 -2.39
N ARG A 68 2.69 10.06 -2.15
CA ARG A 68 2.31 10.86 -0.98
C ARG A 68 2.21 9.95 0.26
N LYS A 69 2.57 10.47 1.43
CA LYS A 69 2.46 9.80 2.72
C LYS A 69 2.03 10.76 3.82
N ILE A 70 1.50 10.23 4.90
CA ILE A 70 1.16 11.01 6.08
C ILE A 70 2.19 10.70 7.16
N GLY A 71 2.68 11.75 7.82
CA GLY A 71 3.58 11.63 8.96
C GLY A 71 3.15 12.57 10.09
N VAL A 72 3.83 12.46 11.21
CA VAL A 72 3.63 13.31 12.38
C VAL A 72 4.75 14.35 12.45
N ASP A 73 4.42 15.63 12.40
CA ASP A 73 5.39 16.71 12.53
C ASP A 73 5.95 16.83 13.98
N GLN A 74 6.94 17.70 14.17
CA GLN A 74 7.56 17.91 15.50
C GLN A 74 6.59 18.42 16.56
N GLY A 75 5.47 19.03 16.15
CA GLY A 75 4.39 19.47 17.03
C GLY A 75 3.34 18.40 17.32
N GLY A 76 3.51 17.18 16.80
CA GLY A 76 2.55 16.09 16.96
C GLY A 76 1.37 16.13 15.97
N SER A 77 1.38 17.05 15.00
CA SER A 77 0.30 17.23 14.04
C SER A 77 0.48 16.33 12.82
N LEU A 78 -0.61 15.79 12.29
CA LEU A 78 -0.60 15.00 11.06
C LEU A 78 -0.40 15.91 9.85
N ARG A 79 0.53 15.53 8.97
CA ARG A 79 0.82 16.26 7.73
C ARG A 79 1.01 15.33 6.56
N LEU A 80 0.62 15.83 5.39
CA LEU A 80 0.89 15.18 4.11
C LEU A 80 2.29 15.57 3.61
N TYR A 81 3.12 14.55 3.38
CA TYR A 81 4.46 14.65 2.84
C TYR A 81 4.55 13.97 1.48
N TYR A 82 5.41 14.50 0.62
CA TYR A 82 5.80 13.81 -0.61
C TYR A 82 7.22 14.21 -1.00
N ILE A 83 7.88 13.36 -1.77
CA ILE A 83 9.13 13.71 -2.45
C ILE A 83 8.77 14.14 -3.87
N GLY A 84 9.30 15.29 -4.28
CA GLY A 84 9.14 15.83 -5.62
C GLY A 84 10.49 16.16 -6.25
N SER A 85 10.49 16.41 -7.56
CA SER A 85 11.65 16.89 -8.29
C SER A 85 11.46 18.37 -8.62
N GLU A 86 12.38 19.23 -8.17
CA GLU A 86 12.48 20.63 -8.58
C GLU A 86 13.71 20.78 -9.47
N ARG A 87 13.51 21.07 -10.76
CA ARG A 87 14.59 21.21 -11.76
C ARG A 87 15.53 19.99 -11.79
N GLY A 88 14.99 18.79 -11.63
CA GLY A 88 15.75 17.54 -11.62
C GLY A 88 16.35 17.15 -10.27
N VAL A 89 16.20 17.98 -9.23
CA VAL A 89 16.73 17.72 -7.89
C VAL A 89 15.60 17.24 -6.97
N LEU A 90 15.78 16.07 -6.35
CA LEU A 90 14.81 15.54 -5.40
C LEU A 90 14.82 16.33 -4.08
N ARG A 91 13.62 16.64 -3.60
CA ARG A 91 13.38 17.32 -2.32
C ARG A 91 12.12 16.77 -1.66
N MET A 92 12.09 16.80 -0.33
CA MET A 92 10.90 16.51 0.45
C MET A 92 10.08 17.78 0.64
N PHE A 93 8.77 17.67 0.45
CA PHE A 93 7.81 18.74 0.62
C PHE A 93 6.79 18.36 1.68
N SER A 94 6.53 19.28 2.61
CA SER A 94 5.37 19.24 3.51
C SER A 94 4.26 20.07 2.85
N ARG A 95 3.08 19.49 2.65
CA ARG A 95 2.03 20.11 1.84
C ARG A 95 0.94 20.78 2.66
N SER A 96 0.29 20.02 3.54
CA SER A 96 -0.91 20.43 4.27
C SER A 96 -0.92 19.87 5.68
N ALA A 97 -1.46 20.64 6.63
CA ALA A 97 -1.88 20.10 7.92
C ALA A 97 -3.21 19.37 7.74
N LEU A 98 -3.33 18.20 8.34
CA LEU A 98 -4.51 17.36 8.22
C LEU A 98 -5.31 17.40 9.51
N SER A 99 -6.62 17.62 9.42
CA SER A 99 -7.54 17.50 10.56
C SER A 99 -8.12 16.11 10.64
N VAL A 100 -8.25 15.60 11.87
CA VAL A 100 -8.98 14.34 12.13
C VAL A 100 -10.46 14.67 12.24
N GLU A 101 -11.28 14.14 11.33
CA GLU A 101 -12.74 14.31 11.36
C GLU A 101 -13.44 13.20 12.12
N LYS A 102 -13.01 11.95 11.87
CA LYS A 102 -13.50 10.76 12.54
C LYS A 102 -12.33 9.86 12.89
N SER A 103 -12.47 9.14 14.00
CA SER A 103 -11.52 8.11 14.39
C SER A 103 -12.26 6.89 14.93
N LEU A 104 -11.70 5.72 14.67
CA LEU A 104 -12.12 4.45 15.23
C LEU A 104 -10.92 3.78 15.86
N THR A 105 -10.98 3.56 17.17
CA THR A 105 -9.93 2.82 17.89
C THR A 105 -10.19 1.32 17.85
N VAL A 106 -9.18 0.56 17.47
CA VAL A 106 -9.15 -0.91 17.41
C VAL A 106 -7.94 -1.42 18.20
N SER A 107 -8.05 -1.43 19.53
CA SER A 107 -6.92 -1.77 20.42
C SER A 107 -6.66 -3.27 20.46
N VAL A 108 -5.41 -3.70 20.25
CA VAL A 108 -4.97 -5.09 20.42
C VAL A 108 -3.55 -5.14 20.98
N GLY A 109 -3.39 -5.72 22.17
CA GLY A 109 -2.10 -5.86 22.85
C GLY A 109 -1.48 -4.54 23.30
N GLU A 110 -0.17 -4.37 23.09
CA GLU A 110 0.57 -3.18 23.52
C GLU A 110 0.42 -1.98 22.57
N TYR A 111 -0.16 -2.19 21.38
CA TYR A 111 -0.37 -1.16 20.37
C TYR A 111 -1.83 -0.74 20.31
N VAL A 112 -2.04 0.58 20.32
CA VAL A 112 -3.34 1.18 20.01
C VAL A 112 -3.35 1.50 18.52
N TRP A 113 -4.23 0.83 17.79
CA TRP A 113 -4.47 1.12 16.38
C TRP A 113 -5.69 2.00 16.25
N GLU A 114 -5.60 3.02 15.41
CA GLU A 114 -6.69 3.95 15.13
C GLU A 114 -6.84 4.08 13.61
N LEU A 115 -8.03 3.82 13.11
CA LEU A 115 -8.41 4.17 11.75
C LEU A 115 -8.92 5.61 11.76
N LEU A 116 -8.37 6.46 10.90
CA LEU A 116 -8.63 7.89 10.88
C LEU A 116 -9.22 8.29 9.53
N ARG A 117 -10.33 9.03 9.57
CA ARG A 117 -10.76 9.86 8.44
C ARG A 117 -10.16 11.24 8.65
N LEU A 118 -9.30 11.62 7.72
CA LEU A 118 -8.65 12.91 7.73
C LEU A 118 -9.23 13.79 6.63
N TYR A 119 -9.15 15.10 6.83
CA TYR A 119 -9.52 16.09 5.83
C TYR A 119 -8.33 16.98 5.51
N ASP A 120 -8.02 17.11 4.22
CA ASP A 120 -7.10 18.12 3.71
C ASP A 120 -7.90 19.31 3.17
N ALA A 121 -8.00 20.37 3.99
CA ALA A 121 -8.73 21.58 3.63
C ALA A 121 -8.15 22.33 2.42
N ARG A 122 -6.89 22.06 2.03
CA ARG A 122 -6.27 22.70 0.88
C ARG A 122 -6.67 22.06 -0.44
N GLU A 123 -6.84 20.75 -0.44
CA GLU A 123 -7.20 19.96 -1.63
C GLU A 123 -8.69 19.57 -1.63
N GLU A 124 -9.41 19.91 -0.57
CA GLU A 124 -10.83 19.55 -0.35
C GLU A 124 -11.06 18.04 -0.45
N GLU A 125 -10.09 17.24 0.04
CA GLU A 125 -10.10 15.77 -0.05
C GLU A 125 -10.19 15.10 1.32
N HIS A 126 -10.94 13.99 1.39
CA HIS A 126 -10.92 13.08 2.54
C HIS A 126 -9.91 11.96 2.31
N LEU A 127 -9.14 11.65 3.36
CA LEU A 127 -8.10 10.63 3.34
C LEU A 127 -8.37 9.56 4.40
N LEU A 128 -8.07 8.30 4.08
CA LEU A 128 -8.09 7.20 5.04
C LEU A 128 -6.66 6.89 5.50
N ALA A 129 -6.43 6.94 6.80
CA ALA A 129 -5.15 6.65 7.40
C ALA A 129 -5.27 5.71 8.58
N ALA A 130 -4.17 5.04 8.92
CA ALA A 130 -4.05 4.31 10.19
C ALA A 130 -3.02 5.03 11.05
N ARG A 131 -3.28 5.20 12.34
CA ARG A 131 -2.31 5.63 13.33
C ARG A 131 -2.09 4.49 14.32
N ILE A 132 -0.83 4.18 14.59
CA ILE A 132 -0.44 3.16 15.56
C ILE A 132 0.37 3.85 16.64
N SER A 133 -0.05 3.66 17.88
CA SER A 133 0.57 4.27 19.04
C SER A 133 1.01 3.22 20.04
N SER A 134 2.13 3.46 20.71
CA SER A 134 2.61 2.67 21.85
C SER A 134 2.99 3.62 22.98
N ARG A 135 2.54 3.32 24.21
CA ARG A 135 2.79 4.13 25.41
C ARG A 135 2.48 5.62 25.22
N GLY A 136 1.38 5.92 24.52
CA GLY A 136 0.91 7.29 24.26
C GLY A 136 1.68 8.05 23.17
N LYS A 137 2.60 7.38 22.43
CA LYS A 137 3.36 7.98 21.33
C LYS A 137 3.01 7.31 20.01
N THR A 138 2.79 8.11 18.97
CA THR A 138 2.63 7.61 17.59
C THR A 138 3.94 6.99 17.11
N VAL A 139 3.87 5.73 16.66
CA VAL A 139 5.01 4.99 16.12
C VAL A 139 4.89 4.76 14.61
N VAL A 140 3.66 4.61 14.10
CA VAL A 140 3.38 4.40 12.66
C VAL A 140 2.15 5.22 12.24
N VAL A 141 2.15 5.77 11.02
CA VAL A 141 1.02 6.37 10.33
C VAL A 141 1.00 5.80 8.92
N GLY A 142 0.02 4.96 8.65
CA GLY A 142 -0.23 4.40 7.33
C GLY A 142 -1.10 5.32 6.49
N TYR A 143 -0.81 5.40 5.19
CA TYR A 143 -1.64 6.08 4.21
C TYR A 143 -1.65 5.32 2.88
N ASN A 144 -2.85 4.91 2.47
CA ASN A 144 -3.12 4.01 1.35
C ASN A 144 -2.12 2.86 1.26
N ASP A 145 -1.98 2.09 2.35
CA ASP A 145 -0.96 1.05 2.47
C ASP A 145 -1.37 -0.10 3.39
N ALA A 146 -0.44 -1.02 3.64
CA ALA A 146 -0.66 -2.23 4.42
C ALA A 146 -1.11 -1.94 5.87
N PHE A 147 -0.74 -0.81 6.48
CA PHE A 147 -1.18 -0.50 7.85
C PHE A 147 -2.63 -0.04 7.88
N VAL A 148 -3.11 0.64 6.83
CA VAL A 148 -4.54 0.92 6.65
C VAL A 148 -5.32 -0.38 6.50
N ALA A 149 -4.82 -1.31 5.68
CA ALA A 149 -5.41 -2.63 5.51
C ALA A 149 -5.49 -3.43 6.82
N ALA A 150 -4.43 -3.41 7.62
CA ALA A 150 -4.42 -4.01 8.94
C ALA A 150 -5.44 -3.37 9.90
N ALA A 151 -5.52 -2.03 9.96
CA ALA A 151 -6.48 -1.33 10.82
C ALA A 151 -7.94 -1.63 10.42
N VAL A 152 -8.24 -1.63 9.12
CA VAL A 152 -9.54 -2.02 8.56
C VAL A 152 -9.89 -3.47 8.89
N GLY A 153 -8.93 -4.38 8.72
CA GLY A 153 -9.07 -5.78 9.09
C GLY A 153 -9.39 -5.97 10.57
N ARG A 154 -8.67 -5.27 11.46
CA ARG A 154 -8.93 -5.29 12.91
C ARG A 154 -10.31 -4.75 13.29
N ALA A 155 -10.81 -3.78 12.53
CA ALA A 155 -12.15 -3.21 12.72
C ALA A 155 -13.28 -4.11 12.20
N SER A 156 -12.97 -5.08 11.35
CA SER A 156 -13.95 -5.94 10.68
C SER A 156 -14.02 -7.30 11.36
N LYS A 157 -15.16 -7.97 11.28
CA LYS A 157 -15.32 -9.36 11.74
C LYS A 157 -15.89 -10.20 10.63
N GLY A 158 -15.62 -11.49 10.63
CA GLY A 158 -16.20 -12.38 9.64
C GLY A 158 -15.52 -13.72 9.53
N ILE A 159 -16.04 -14.54 8.64
CA ILE A 159 -15.55 -15.89 8.37
C ILE A 159 -15.41 -16.04 6.86
N VAL A 160 -14.27 -16.61 6.44
CA VAL A 160 -14.03 -16.97 5.05
C VAL A 160 -14.32 -18.46 4.89
N TYR A 161 -15.10 -18.78 3.86
CA TYR A 161 -15.50 -20.12 3.48
C TYR A 161 -14.97 -20.44 2.09
N ARG A 162 -14.71 -21.73 1.85
CA ARG A 162 -14.53 -22.25 0.49
C ARG A 162 -15.88 -22.25 -0.21
N GLY A 163 -15.92 -21.75 -1.43
CA GLY A 163 -17.08 -21.88 -2.31
C GLY A 163 -16.91 -22.96 -3.37
N ASN A 164 -18.00 -23.27 -4.08
CA ASN A 164 -17.95 -24.10 -5.28
C ASN A 164 -17.26 -23.35 -6.43
N ASP A 165 -16.37 -24.04 -7.14
CA ASP A 165 -15.70 -23.47 -8.30
C ASP A 165 -16.70 -23.13 -9.41
N VAL A 166 -16.44 -22.05 -10.13
CA VAL A 166 -17.31 -21.54 -11.20
C VAL A 166 -16.50 -21.30 -12.47
N SER A 167 -17.17 -21.35 -13.62
CA SER A 167 -16.56 -20.98 -14.89
C SER A 167 -16.93 -19.54 -15.23
N LEU A 168 -15.94 -18.64 -15.29
CA LEU A 168 -16.13 -17.24 -15.66
C LEU A 168 -15.37 -16.95 -16.95
N GLY A 169 -16.05 -16.48 -17.98
CA GLY A 169 -15.46 -16.22 -19.29
C GLY A 169 -14.80 -17.45 -19.93
N GLY A 170 -15.20 -18.66 -19.54
CA GLY A 170 -14.61 -19.93 -19.98
C GLY A 170 -13.37 -20.40 -19.19
N VAL A 171 -13.03 -19.74 -18.08
CA VAL A 171 -11.91 -20.11 -17.19
C VAL A 171 -12.46 -20.61 -15.86
N ALA A 172 -11.87 -21.67 -15.31
CA ALA A 172 -12.23 -22.17 -13.99
C ALA A 172 -11.66 -21.26 -12.90
N PHE A 173 -12.55 -20.60 -12.15
CA PHE A 173 -12.22 -19.79 -10.99
C PHE A 173 -12.48 -20.56 -9.70
N ARG A 174 -11.49 -20.50 -8.82
CA ARG A 174 -11.66 -20.88 -7.42
C ARG A 174 -12.48 -19.81 -6.73
N THR A 175 -13.40 -20.23 -5.86
CA THR A 175 -14.23 -19.28 -5.12
C THR A 175 -14.06 -19.37 -3.62
N HIS A 176 -14.15 -18.21 -2.97
CA HIS A 176 -14.31 -18.10 -1.54
C HIS A 176 -15.50 -17.19 -1.25
N VAL A 177 -16.26 -17.52 -0.22
CA VAL A 177 -17.35 -16.68 0.27
C VAL A 177 -16.93 -16.12 1.60
N MET A 178 -17.06 -14.81 1.77
CA MET A 178 -16.76 -14.13 3.02
C MET A 178 -18.05 -13.51 3.55
N ASP A 179 -18.48 -13.95 4.72
CA ASP A 179 -19.44 -13.18 5.51
C ASP A 179 -18.66 -12.23 6.38
N PHE A 180 -19.03 -10.95 6.37
CA PHE A 180 -18.32 -9.93 7.12
C PHE A 180 -19.24 -8.83 7.64
N ASP A 181 -18.82 -8.25 8.75
CA ASP A 181 -19.35 -7.00 9.29
C ASP A 181 -18.32 -5.89 9.08
N SER A 182 -18.63 -4.99 8.15
CA SER A 182 -17.85 -3.77 7.87
C SER A 182 -18.46 -2.51 8.49
N SER A 183 -19.51 -2.62 9.31
CA SER A 183 -20.26 -1.46 9.81
C SER A 183 -19.37 -0.45 10.55
N ALA A 184 -18.36 -0.94 11.27
CA ALA A 184 -17.37 -0.12 11.96
C ALA A 184 -16.54 0.77 11.00
N VAL A 185 -16.29 0.30 9.79
CA VAL A 185 -15.50 1.00 8.76
C VAL A 185 -16.40 1.84 7.84
N ASP A 186 -17.60 1.35 7.54
CA ASP A 186 -18.54 2.01 6.62
C ASP A 186 -18.90 3.43 7.09
N GLY A 187 -19.14 3.62 8.40
CA GLY A 187 -19.43 4.94 8.98
C GLY A 187 -18.24 5.90 9.07
N LEU A 188 -17.01 5.41 8.85
CA LEU A 188 -15.80 6.22 8.87
C LEU A 188 -15.43 6.69 7.46
N VAL A 189 -15.55 5.80 6.47
CA VAL A 189 -15.04 6.04 5.11
C VAL A 189 -16.10 6.67 4.20
N ASP A 190 -17.40 6.60 4.55
CA ASP A 190 -18.56 6.96 3.69
C ASP A 190 -18.49 6.36 2.26
N MET A 191 -17.55 5.45 2.02
CA MET A 191 -17.27 4.74 0.78
C MET A 191 -16.95 3.29 1.14
N ARG A 192 -18.00 2.51 1.33
CA ARG A 192 -17.95 1.07 1.68
C ARG A 192 -16.97 0.28 0.82
N GLU A 193 -16.92 0.56 -0.48
CA GLU A 193 -16.00 -0.11 -1.41
C GLU A 193 -14.53 0.07 -1.01
N THR A 194 -14.13 1.27 -0.59
CA THR A 194 -12.77 1.55 -0.12
C THR A 194 -12.45 0.73 1.13
N GLY A 195 -13.38 0.62 2.09
CA GLY A 195 -13.22 -0.25 3.25
C GLY A 195 -12.98 -1.70 2.85
N VAL A 196 -13.80 -2.24 1.93
CA VAL A 196 -13.64 -3.62 1.44
C VAL A 196 -12.31 -3.81 0.69
N LYS A 197 -11.84 -2.83 -0.10
CA LYS A 197 -10.51 -2.88 -0.75
C LYS A 197 -9.40 -3.10 0.27
N TYR A 198 -9.39 -2.33 1.35
CA TYR A 198 -8.38 -2.50 2.41
C TYR A 198 -8.56 -3.82 3.17
N LEU A 199 -9.80 -4.26 3.40
CA LEU A 199 -10.08 -5.56 4.01
C LEU A 199 -9.56 -6.74 3.19
N MET A 200 -9.48 -6.60 1.86
CA MET A 200 -8.89 -7.62 1.00
C MET A 200 -7.39 -7.81 1.20
N GLY A 201 -6.67 -6.87 1.82
CA GLY A 201 -5.25 -7.03 2.12
C GLY A 201 -4.98 -8.30 2.96
N PRO A 202 -5.48 -8.36 4.21
CA PRO A 202 -5.38 -9.55 5.06
C PRO A 202 -5.98 -10.81 4.44
N VAL A 203 -7.16 -10.71 3.82
CA VAL A 203 -7.86 -11.87 3.27
C VAL A 203 -7.08 -12.50 2.11
N ILE A 204 -6.62 -11.69 1.14
CA ILE A 204 -5.86 -12.18 0.00
C ILE A 204 -4.47 -12.65 0.41
N SER A 205 -3.84 -11.98 1.38
CA SER A 205 -2.58 -12.42 1.95
C SER A 205 -2.67 -13.84 2.52
N GLY A 206 -3.68 -14.12 3.34
CA GLY A 206 -3.85 -15.44 3.94
C GLY A 206 -4.33 -16.52 2.96
N LEU A 207 -5.23 -16.19 2.02
CA LEU A 207 -5.73 -17.16 1.03
C LEU A 207 -4.69 -17.54 -0.03
N LEU A 208 -3.90 -16.57 -0.48
CA LEU A 208 -2.97 -16.74 -1.61
C LEU A 208 -1.50 -16.74 -1.20
N GLY A 209 -1.19 -16.58 0.10
CA GLY A 209 0.18 -16.52 0.61
C GLY A 209 0.95 -15.28 0.15
N ALA A 210 0.25 -14.17 -0.11
CA ALA A 210 0.89 -12.93 -0.53
C ALA A 210 1.51 -12.21 0.68
N ASP A 211 2.79 -11.82 0.59
CA ASP A 211 3.44 -11.05 1.66
C ASP A 211 2.82 -9.65 1.76
N PRO A 212 2.35 -9.21 2.94
CA PRO A 212 1.77 -7.87 3.15
C PRO A 212 2.64 -6.72 2.64
N ARG A 213 3.97 -6.88 2.70
CA ARG A 213 4.97 -5.91 2.26
C ARG A 213 5.09 -5.82 0.73
N MET A 214 4.52 -6.79 0.04
CA MET A 214 4.43 -6.92 -1.42
C MET A 214 3.00 -6.76 -1.94
N LEU A 215 2.12 -6.11 -1.16
CA LEU A 215 0.76 -5.75 -1.54
C LEU A 215 0.62 -4.22 -1.51
N GLY A 216 0.59 -3.61 -2.69
CA GLY A 216 0.27 -2.21 -2.85
C GLY A 216 -1.23 -2.00 -3.00
N PHE A 217 -1.73 -0.91 -2.41
CA PHE A 217 -3.15 -0.51 -2.45
C PHE A 217 -3.34 0.70 -3.35
N GLU A 218 -4.34 0.67 -4.22
CA GLU A 218 -4.65 1.75 -5.18
C GLU A 218 -3.41 2.19 -5.97
N VAL A 219 -2.73 1.21 -6.56
CA VAL A 219 -1.38 1.35 -7.10
C VAL A 219 -1.38 2.05 -8.45
N GLY A 220 -0.69 3.18 -8.57
CA GLY A 220 -0.45 3.79 -9.88
C GLY A 220 0.55 2.94 -10.67
N LEU A 221 0.13 2.36 -11.80
CA LEU A 221 1.04 1.59 -12.67
C LEU A 221 2.15 2.49 -13.24
N PRO A 222 3.37 1.95 -13.46
CA PRO A 222 4.46 2.72 -14.04
C PRO A 222 4.16 3.14 -15.47
N THR A 223 4.48 4.39 -15.81
CA THR A 223 4.21 5.00 -17.13
C THR A 223 5.45 5.51 -17.84
N GLY A 224 6.58 5.64 -17.14
CA GLY A 224 7.82 6.15 -17.72
C GLY A 224 8.85 6.48 -16.66
N PHE A 225 9.90 7.18 -17.09
CA PHE A 225 11.05 7.49 -16.24
C PHE A 225 11.54 8.93 -16.38
N GLY A 226 12.19 9.41 -15.33
CA GLY A 226 12.96 10.65 -15.32
C GLY A 226 14.30 10.48 -14.62
N ASP A 227 15.33 11.13 -15.14
CA ASP A 227 16.61 11.25 -14.42
C ASP A 227 16.47 12.31 -13.33
N VAL A 228 16.93 11.97 -12.12
CA VAL A 228 16.91 12.87 -10.97
C VAL A 228 18.23 12.78 -10.21
N THR A 229 18.54 13.83 -9.44
CA THR A 229 19.70 13.86 -8.55
C THR A 229 19.28 14.06 -7.11
N ALA A 230 20.03 13.47 -6.18
CA ALA A 230 19.86 13.74 -4.76
C ALA A 230 20.27 15.19 -4.44
N GLY A 231 19.38 15.94 -3.79
CA GLY A 231 19.65 17.31 -3.36
C GLY A 231 20.64 17.42 -2.20
N SER A 232 21.14 18.64 -1.97
CA SER A 232 22.14 18.95 -0.93
C SER A 232 21.56 19.12 0.48
N TYR A 233 20.26 19.35 0.64
CA TYR A 233 19.60 19.53 1.94
C TYR A 233 18.90 18.26 2.41
N GLY A 234 19.47 17.62 3.45
CA GLY A 234 18.88 16.49 4.18
C GLY A 234 19.01 15.16 3.44
N ALA A 235 20.03 14.37 3.83
CA ALA A 235 20.42 13.11 3.21
C ALA A 235 19.24 12.18 2.88
N LEU A 236 18.77 12.21 1.63
CA LEU A 236 17.79 11.27 1.08
C LEU A 236 18.30 9.84 1.29
N ALA A 237 17.81 9.13 2.30
CA ALA A 237 18.25 7.78 2.66
C ALA A 237 19.79 7.57 2.78
N GLY A 238 20.56 8.60 3.18
CA GLY A 238 22.04 8.50 3.23
C GLY A 238 22.72 8.56 1.86
N LEU A 239 22.03 9.05 0.83
CA LEU A 239 22.61 9.32 -0.48
C LEU A 239 23.50 10.56 -0.43
N GLU A 240 24.68 10.46 -1.06
CA GLU A 240 25.57 11.59 -1.27
C GLU A 240 24.90 12.66 -2.15
N PRO A 241 25.12 13.96 -1.89
CA PRO A 241 24.66 15.02 -2.77
C PRO A 241 25.06 14.74 -4.23
N SER A 242 24.14 14.99 -5.16
CA SER A 242 24.33 14.72 -6.60
C SER A 242 24.32 13.24 -7.00
N SER A 243 24.03 12.31 -6.08
CA SER A 243 23.81 10.90 -6.45
C SER A 243 22.78 10.81 -7.58
N LYS A 244 23.08 10.03 -8.62
CA LYS A 244 22.19 9.87 -9.77
C LYS A 244 21.11 8.85 -9.45
N GLY A 245 19.85 9.21 -9.66
CA GLY A 245 18.72 8.32 -9.45
C GLY A 245 17.77 8.27 -10.62
N LEU A 246 16.95 7.23 -10.62
CA LEU A 246 15.85 7.05 -11.56
C LEU A 246 14.53 7.32 -10.84
N GLN A 247 13.79 8.30 -11.31
CA GLN A 247 12.38 8.48 -10.95
C GLN A 247 11.50 7.59 -11.82
N ILE A 248 10.63 6.81 -11.19
CA ILE A 248 9.55 6.10 -11.85
C ILE A 248 8.30 6.99 -11.81
N TYR A 249 7.78 7.33 -12.99
CA TYR A 249 6.48 7.98 -13.09
C TYR A 249 5.37 6.95 -12.94
N VAL A 250 4.35 7.29 -12.16
CA VAL A 250 3.16 6.48 -11.96
C VAL A 250 1.95 7.18 -12.56
N GLY A 251 1.05 6.41 -13.19
CA GLY A 251 -0.15 6.94 -13.82
C GLY A 251 -1.14 7.53 -12.81
N THR A 252 -1.83 8.60 -13.20
CA THR A 252 -2.88 9.26 -12.40
C THR A 252 -4.28 8.72 -12.66
N GLY A 253 -4.46 7.87 -13.68
CA GLY A 253 -5.75 7.27 -14.06
C GLY A 253 -6.23 6.15 -13.12
N PRO A 254 -7.29 5.41 -13.52
CA PRO A 254 -7.80 4.26 -12.77
C PRO A 254 -6.66 3.31 -12.39
N ARG A 255 -6.72 2.79 -11.17
CA ARG A 255 -5.65 1.98 -10.55
C ARG A 255 -6.19 0.59 -10.23
N PRO A 256 -5.37 -0.48 -10.25
CA PRO A 256 -5.74 -1.71 -9.60
C PRO A 256 -6.06 -1.42 -8.13
N ASP A 257 -7.12 -2.02 -7.61
CA ASP A 257 -7.51 -1.82 -6.22
C ASP A 257 -6.42 -2.38 -5.28
N LEU A 258 -5.90 -3.56 -5.60
CA LEU A 258 -4.65 -4.08 -5.04
C LEU A 258 -3.78 -4.68 -6.14
N LEU A 259 -2.48 -4.44 -6.04
CA LEU A 259 -1.47 -5.02 -6.90
C LEU A 259 -0.34 -5.59 -6.05
N GLY A 260 0.10 -6.81 -6.38
CA GLY A 260 1.19 -7.43 -5.65
C GLY A 260 2.03 -8.38 -6.48
N VAL A 261 3.04 -8.94 -5.82
CA VAL A 261 3.88 -10.00 -6.39
C VAL A 261 3.89 -11.15 -5.41
N LEU A 262 3.43 -12.33 -5.85
CA LEU A 262 3.46 -13.55 -5.04
C LEU A 262 4.90 -14.05 -4.90
N PRO A 263 5.22 -14.86 -3.86
CA PRO A 263 6.55 -15.42 -3.67
C PRO A 263 7.11 -16.19 -4.89
N THR A 264 6.24 -16.70 -5.75
CA THR A 264 6.58 -17.40 -6.99
C THR A 264 6.90 -16.46 -8.16
N GLY A 265 6.98 -15.13 -7.95
CA GLY A 265 7.18 -14.15 -9.03
C GLY A 265 5.95 -13.88 -9.91
N ARG A 266 4.78 -14.46 -9.60
CA ARG A 266 3.54 -14.18 -10.33
C ARG A 266 2.96 -12.84 -9.90
N LEU A 267 2.39 -12.09 -10.85
CA LEU A 267 1.64 -10.89 -10.53
C LEU A 267 0.32 -11.27 -9.85
N LEU A 268 -0.06 -10.51 -8.83
CA LEU A 268 -1.38 -10.57 -8.20
C LEU A 268 -2.12 -9.27 -8.55
N TRP A 269 -3.31 -9.40 -9.11
CA TRP A 269 -4.15 -8.27 -9.49
C TRP A 269 -5.54 -8.45 -8.91
N VAL A 270 -5.98 -7.53 -8.05
CA VAL A 270 -7.28 -7.62 -7.36
C VAL A 270 -8.17 -6.44 -7.76
N GLU A 271 -9.43 -6.74 -8.05
CA GLU A 271 -10.48 -5.77 -8.34
C GLU A 271 -11.68 -6.01 -7.42
N VAL A 272 -12.09 -4.97 -6.70
CA VAL A 272 -13.22 -5.00 -5.77
C VAL A 272 -14.35 -4.17 -6.33
N LYS A 273 -15.57 -4.69 -6.34
CA LYS A 273 -16.75 -3.99 -6.88
C LYS A 273 -17.96 -4.13 -5.97
N ASN A 274 -18.58 -2.99 -5.69
CA ASN A 274 -19.74 -2.89 -4.80
C ASN A 274 -21.06 -3.15 -5.54
N LEU A 275 -21.66 -4.31 -5.33
CA LEU A 275 -22.99 -4.64 -5.85
C LEU A 275 -24.13 -3.98 -5.06
N ASP A 276 -23.91 -3.35 -3.89
CA ASP A 276 -24.94 -2.55 -3.22
C ASP A 276 -25.35 -1.32 -4.05
N ARG A 277 -24.52 -0.92 -5.02
CA ARG A 277 -24.86 0.13 -6.00
C ARG A 277 -26.02 -0.28 -6.90
N LEU A 278 -26.32 -1.58 -7.02
CA LEU A 278 -27.44 -2.08 -7.78
C LEU A 278 -28.70 -2.05 -6.91
N SER A 279 -29.69 -1.25 -7.30
CA SER A 279 -30.97 -1.16 -6.58
C SER A 279 -31.70 -2.50 -6.51
N LYS A 280 -31.53 -3.35 -7.52
CA LYS A 280 -32.08 -4.72 -7.61
C LYS A 280 -30.97 -5.71 -7.95
N TYR A 281 -31.09 -6.92 -7.40
CA TYR A 281 -30.19 -8.03 -7.71
C TYR A 281 -31.01 -9.33 -7.84
N PRO A 282 -30.88 -10.09 -8.94
CA PRO A 282 -30.04 -9.82 -10.12
C PRO A 282 -30.45 -8.52 -10.86
N PRO A 283 -29.51 -7.84 -11.53
CA PRO A 283 -29.81 -6.59 -12.24
C PRO A 283 -30.74 -6.85 -13.44
N PRO A 284 -31.74 -5.99 -13.69
CA PRO A 284 -32.57 -6.09 -14.89
C PRO A 284 -31.76 -5.81 -16.16
N GLU A 285 -32.27 -6.28 -17.30
CA GLU A 285 -31.67 -5.99 -18.60
C GLU A 285 -31.62 -4.48 -18.86
N GLY A 286 -30.46 -3.97 -19.29
CA GLY A 286 -30.27 -2.55 -19.57
C GLY A 286 -30.14 -1.64 -18.34
N ASP A 287 -29.98 -2.21 -17.13
CA ASP A 287 -29.73 -1.42 -15.91
C ASP A 287 -28.49 -0.52 -16.06
N LEU A 288 -28.67 0.79 -15.89
CA LEU A 288 -27.60 1.78 -16.08
C LEU A 288 -26.53 1.68 -14.99
N ASP A 289 -26.90 1.35 -13.75
CA ASP A 289 -25.94 1.18 -12.65
C ASP A 289 -25.10 -0.07 -12.88
N TYR A 290 -25.71 -1.13 -13.42
CA TYR A 290 -24.99 -2.32 -13.86
C TYR A 290 -24.00 -2.01 -14.98
N LEU A 291 -24.43 -1.28 -16.02
CA LEU A 291 -23.56 -0.89 -17.13
C LEU A 291 -22.42 0.02 -16.67
N ALA A 292 -22.68 0.95 -15.74
CA ALA A 292 -21.65 1.80 -15.13
C ALA A 292 -20.62 0.97 -14.36
N LEU A 293 -21.07 0.05 -13.50
CA LEU A 293 -20.19 -0.84 -12.74
C LEU A 293 -19.37 -1.75 -13.67
N LYS A 294 -19.98 -2.26 -14.73
CA LYS A 294 -19.29 -3.04 -15.76
C LYS A 294 -18.23 -2.21 -16.47
N LEU A 295 -18.54 -0.96 -16.85
CA LEU A 295 -17.55 -0.07 -17.49
C LEU A 295 -16.34 0.19 -16.59
N GLU A 296 -16.56 0.41 -15.29
CA GLU A 296 -15.48 0.56 -14.31
C GLU A 296 -14.60 -0.70 -14.22
N PHE A 297 -15.22 -1.89 -14.18
CA PHE A 297 -14.48 -3.15 -14.20
C PHE A 297 -13.70 -3.34 -15.51
N LEU A 298 -14.31 -3.01 -16.65
CA LEU A 298 -13.66 -3.13 -17.96
C LEU A 298 -12.45 -2.21 -18.14
N ALA A 299 -12.29 -1.18 -17.31
CA ALA A 299 -11.08 -0.35 -17.30
C ALA A 299 -9.81 -1.13 -16.90
N VAL A 300 -9.95 -2.36 -16.37
CA VAL A 300 -8.82 -3.31 -16.21
C VAL A 300 -8.13 -3.55 -17.56
N ALA A 301 -8.88 -3.67 -18.66
CA ALA A 301 -8.33 -3.85 -20.00
C ALA A 301 -7.37 -2.73 -20.37
N ASP A 302 -7.79 -1.48 -20.16
CA ASP A 302 -6.99 -0.31 -20.48
C ASP A 302 -5.71 -0.24 -19.63
N ARG A 303 -5.80 -0.66 -18.35
CA ARG A 303 -4.64 -0.73 -17.46
C ARG A 303 -3.65 -1.82 -17.89
N ALA A 304 -4.15 -3.02 -18.21
CA ALA A 304 -3.35 -4.14 -18.68
C ALA A 304 -2.67 -3.83 -20.02
N GLN A 305 -3.36 -3.16 -20.95
CA GLN A 305 -2.78 -2.70 -22.22
C GLN A 305 -1.65 -1.70 -22.02
N ARG A 306 -1.82 -0.72 -21.11
CA ARG A 306 -0.75 0.23 -20.77
C ARG A 306 0.45 -0.49 -20.15
N LEU A 307 0.22 -1.48 -19.30
CA LEU A 307 1.30 -2.28 -18.71
C LEU A 307 2.04 -3.08 -19.79
N LEU A 308 1.32 -3.71 -20.73
CA LEU A 308 1.94 -4.41 -21.87
C LEU A 308 2.77 -3.46 -22.74
N ALA A 309 2.26 -2.25 -23.00
CA ALA A 309 2.99 -1.23 -23.75
C ALA A 309 4.26 -0.81 -23.02
N PHE A 310 4.18 -0.59 -21.70
CA PHE A 310 5.33 -0.27 -20.87
C PHE A 310 6.37 -1.40 -20.86
N ILE A 311 5.95 -2.66 -20.66
CA ILE A 311 6.85 -3.83 -20.71
C ILE A 311 7.56 -3.93 -22.06
N LYS A 312 6.84 -3.69 -23.16
CA LYS A 312 7.40 -3.71 -24.51
C LYS A 312 8.43 -2.60 -24.71
N ASP A 313 8.15 -1.39 -24.22
CA ASP A 313 9.01 -0.22 -24.38
C ASP A 313 10.32 -0.35 -23.61
N VAL A 314 10.26 -0.77 -22.35
CA VAL A 314 11.42 -0.74 -21.43
C VAL A 314 12.09 -2.10 -21.22
N GLY A 315 11.47 -3.17 -21.71
CA GLY A 315 11.91 -4.55 -21.56
C GLY A 315 11.49 -5.20 -20.23
N PRO A 316 11.33 -6.53 -20.18
CA PRO A 316 10.84 -7.25 -19.00
C PRO A 316 11.63 -7.02 -17.71
N SER A 317 12.96 -6.97 -17.78
CA SER A 317 13.83 -6.79 -16.60
C SER A 317 13.56 -5.43 -15.91
N ARG A 318 13.61 -4.34 -16.69
CA ARG A 318 13.40 -2.99 -16.16
C ARG A 318 11.95 -2.77 -15.74
N ALA A 319 10.99 -3.35 -16.46
CA ALA A 319 9.59 -3.30 -16.08
C ALA A 319 9.31 -4.04 -14.77
N SER A 320 9.94 -5.21 -14.57
CA SER A 320 9.84 -6.00 -13.34
C SER A 320 10.34 -5.23 -12.12
N ALA A 321 11.54 -4.63 -12.23
CA ALA A 321 12.09 -3.78 -11.18
C ALA A 321 11.24 -2.52 -10.91
N SER A 322 10.60 -1.98 -11.95
CA SER A 322 9.72 -0.82 -11.82
C SER A 322 8.42 -1.17 -11.08
N LEU A 323 7.78 -2.28 -11.45
CA LEU A 323 6.57 -2.77 -10.80
C LEU A 323 6.81 -3.07 -9.32
N VAL A 324 7.88 -3.80 -9.00
CA VAL A 324 8.17 -4.15 -7.61
C VAL A 324 8.47 -2.90 -6.75
N SER A 325 9.14 -1.90 -7.32
CA SER A 325 9.41 -0.62 -6.64
C SER A 325 8.12 0.11 -6.32
N VAL A 326 7.21 0.16 -7.29
CA VAL A 326 5.90 0.81 -7.15
C VAL A 326 5.05 0.05 -6.13
N VAL A 327 4.95 -1.28 -6.22
CA VAL A 327 4.22 -2.11 -5.26
C VAL A 327 4.74 -1.89 -3.84
N ALA A 328 6.06 -1.94 -3.63
CA ALA A 328 6.66 -1.75 -2.32
C ALA A 328 6.39 -0.34 -1.76
N ALA A 329 6.54 0.71 -2.57
CA ALA A 329 6.20 2.07 -2.17
C ALA A 329 4.73 2.16 -1.74
N PHE A 330 3.84 1.53 -2.52
CA PHE A 330 2.42 1.54 -2.22
C PHE A 330 2.03 0.67 -1.03
N ALA A 331 2.78 -0.38 -0.72
CA ALA A 331 2.64 -1.21 0.48
C ALA A 331 3.07 -0.50 1.78
N GLY A 332 3.79 0.62 1.69
CA GLY A 332 4.28 1.37 2.85
C GLY A 332 5.79 1.28 3.08
N ALA A 333 6.53 0.67 2.15
CA ALA A 333 7.98 0.57 2.22
C ALA A 333 8.67 1.91 1.89
N GLY A 334 9.76 2.19 2.59
CA GLY A 334 10.60 3.36 2.38
C GLY A 334 11.54 3.59 3.57
N ALA A 335 12.53 4.46 3.38
CA ALA A 335 13.38 4.86 4.50
C ALA A 335 12.54 5.66 5.52
N GLY A 336 12.62 5.33 6.81
CA GLY A 336 12.11 6.16 7.90
C GLY A 336 13.12 7.25 8.29
N GLY A 337 12.67 8.35 8.89
CA GLY A 337 13.52 9.49 9.26
C GLY A 337 13.21 10.06 10.64
N GLY A 338 14.26 10.27 11.44
CA GLY A 338 14.22 10.62 12.88
C GLY A 338 13.72 12.03 13.26
N GLY A 339 12.95 12.71 12.41
CA GLY A 339 12.35 14.02 12.73
C GLY A 339 10.85 14.13 12.50
N VAL A 340 10.25 13.15 11.81
CA VAL A 340 8.83 13.02 11.54
C VAL A 340 8.55 11.54 11.72
N ALA A 341 8.08 11.14 12.89
CA ALA A 341 7.71 9.75 13.10
C ALA A 341 6.73 9.37 11.99
N SER A 342 7.02 8.26 11.30
CA SER A 342 6.06 7.39 10.62
C SER A 342 5.63 7.57 9.16
N ALA A 343 6.25 8.43 8.34
CA ALA A 343 5.84 8.53 6.92
C ALA A 343 6.06 7.24 6.09
N PHE A 344 7.10 6.46 6.43
CA PHE A 344 7.40 5.16 5.84
C PHE A 344 7.86 4.21 6.92
N ALA A 345 7.33 2.98 6.90
CA ALA A 345 7.38 2.15 8.10
C ALA A 345 8.40 1.00 8.01
N PHE A 346 8.84 0.60 6.81
CA PHE A 346 9.71 -0.56 6.67
C PHE A 346 10.63 -0.56 5.45
N SER A 347 11.77 -1.25 5.60
CA SER A 347 12.64 -1.57 4.47
C SER A 347 11.93 -2.53 3.52
N PRO A 348 11.97 -2.28 2.20
CA PRO A 348 11.29 -3.12 1.22
C PRO A 348 11.87 -4.53 1.19
N VAL A 349 11.01 -5.51 0.93
CA VAL A 349 11.39 -6.82 0.42
C VAL A 349 11.10 -6.79 -1.08
N PHE A 350 11.96 -7.36 -1.91
CA PHE A 350 11.73 -7.37 -3.36
C PHE A 350 11.61 -8.81 -3.85
N THR A 351 10.39 -9.19 -4.25
CA THR A 351 10.16 -10.36 -5.11
C THR A 351 9.91 -9.85 -6.52
N MET A 352 10.80 -10.16 -7.45
CA MET A 352 10.70 -9.65 -8.82
C MET A 352 9.63 -10.42 -9.60
N PRO A 353 8.69 -9.74 -10.26
CA PRO A 353 7.72 -10.45 -11.09
C PRO A 353 8.36 -11.02 -12.36
N GLU A 354 7.93 -12.20 -12.76
CA GLU A 354 8.33 -12.86 -14.01
C GLU A 354 7.46 -12.36 -15.16
N LEU A 355 8.00 -11.41 -15.94
CA LEU A 355 7.29 -10.78 -17.03
C LEU A 355 7.66 -11.41 -18.38
N SER A 356 6.65 -11.84 -19.12
CA SER A 356 6.76 -12.46 -20.45
C SER A 356 5.80 -11.81 -21.46
N GLY A 357 5.56 -10.49 -21.31
CA GLY A 357 4.64 -9.75 -22.17
C GLY A 357 3.20 -10.24 -22.01
N LYS A 358 2.54 -10.61 -23.11
CA LYS A 358 1.15 -11.10 -23.09
C LYS A 358 0.99 -12.40 -22.28
N ASP A 359 2.02 -13.24 -22.25
CA ASP A 359 1.98 -14.54 -21.56
C ASP A 359 2.31 -14.45 -20.07
N THR A 360 2.56 -13.23 -19.56
CA THR A 360 2.82 -12.99 -18.14
C THR A 360 1.69 -13.57 -17.31
N LYS A 361 2.02 -14.48 -16.39
CA LYS A 361 1.05 -15.11 -15.51
C LYS A 361 0.58 -14.14 -14.45
N VAL A 362 -0.73 -14.00 -14.33
CA VAL A 362 -1.39 -13.14 -13.35
C VAL A 362 -2.41 -13.97 -12.58
N VAL A 363 -2.28 -13.99 -11.26
CA VAL A 363 -3.37 -14.41 -10.39
C VAL A 363 -4.35 -13.26 -10.32
N PHE A 364 -5.45 -13.38 -11.06
CA PHE A 364 -6.48 -12.36 -11.14
C PHE A 364 -7.58 -12.68 -10.14
N VAL A 365 -7.89 -11.71 -9.29
CA VAL A 365 -8.88 -11.84 -8.23
C VAL A 365 -9.98 -10.80 -8.42
N ILE A 366 -11.22 -11.27 -8.43
CA ILE A 366 -12.42 -10.45 -8.49
C ILE A 366 -13.14 -10.60 -7.17
N VAL A 367 -13.46 -9.48 -6.53
CA VAL A 367 -14.23 -9.44 -5.30
C VAL A 367 -15.51 -8.67 -5.56
N LEU A 368 -16.62 -9.38 -5.58
CA LEU A 368 -17.95 -8.77 -5.62
C LEU A 368 -18.54 -8.83 -4.22
N PHE A 369 -19.13 -7.74 -3.74
CA PHE A 369 -19.78 -7.74 -2.43
C PHE A 369 -21.13 -7.04 -2.45
N ARG A 370 -22.05 -7.51 -1.62
CA ARG A 370 -23.38 -6.95 -1.38
C ARG A 370 -23.77 -7.21 0.07
N GLY A 371 -24.19 -6.18 0.79
CA GLY A 371 -24.46 -6.29 2.22
C GLY A 371 -23.23 -6.82 2.97
N GLY A 372 -23.44 -7.70 3.96
CA GLY A 372 -22.38 -8.35 4.72
C GLY A 372 -21.78 -9.59 4.04
N ARG A 373 -21.86 -9.71 2.70
CA ARG A 373 -21.37 -10.86 1.94
C ARG A 373 -20.48 -10.44 0.79
N ALA A 374 -19.31 -11.07 0.66
CA ALA A 374 -18.44 -10.97 -0.50
C ALA A 374 -18.19 -12.35 -1.11
N VAL A 375 -18.03 -12.40 -2.43
CA VAL A 375 -17.54 -13.57 -3.15
C VAL A 375 -16.24 -13.18 -3.85
N ILE A 376 -15.21 -13.97 -3.58
CA ILE A 376 -13.85 -13.79 -4.07
C ILE A 376 -13.61 -14.88 -5.10
N TYR A 377 -13.39 -14.50 -6.35
CA TYR A 377 -13.07 -15.39 -7.45
C TYR A 377 -11.59 -15.22 -7.79
N ASP A 378 -10.81 -16.29 -7.74
CA ASP A 378 -9.40 -16.27 -8.16
C ASP A 378 -9.08 -17.32 -9.22
N ALA A 379 -8.31 -16.92 -10.24
CA ALA A 379 -7.77 -17.82 -11.24
C ALA A 379 -6.41 -17.32 -11.74
N GLU A 380 -5.60 -18.24 -12.25
CA GLU A 380 -4.44 -17.86 -13.04
C GLU A 380 -4.87 -17.59 -14.49
N VAL A 381 -4.62 -16.36 -14.94
CA VAL A 381 -4.84 -15.90 -16.32
C VAL A 381 -3.55 -15.30 -16.86
N THR A 382 -3.58 -14.79 -18.08
CA THR A 382 -2.46 -14.05 -18.65
C THR A 382 -2.75 -12.56 -18.68
N LEU A 383 -1.69 -11.74 -18.67
CA LEU A 383 -1.82 -10.30 -18.85
C LEU A 383 -2.45 -9.96 -20.22
N GLY A 384 -2.26 -10.81 -21.23
CA GLY A 384 -2.94 -10.72 -22.51
C GLY A 384 -4.47 -10.89 -22.41
N SER A 385 -4.94 -11.85 -21.60
CA SER A 385 -6.38 -12.00 -21.31
C SER A 385 -6.93 -10.80 -20.58
N LEU A 386 -6.20 -10.25 -19.59
CA LEU A 386 -6.62 -9.04 -18.88
C LEU A 386 -6.68 -7.82 -19.80
N ALA A 387 -5.92 -7.78 -20.90
CA ALA A 387 -5.96 -6.72 -21.90
C ALA A 387 -7.12 -6.86 -22.91
N ASP A 388 -7.87 -7.97 -22.88
CA ASP A 388 -9.04 -8.22 -23.74
C ASP A 388 -10.34 -7.82 -23.02
N LYS A 389 -10.94 -6.71 -23.49
CA LYS A 389 -12.19 -6.17 -22.97
C LYS A 389 -13.37 -7.14 -23.16
N SER A 390 -13.37 -7.94 -24.22
CA SER A 390 -14.42 -8.94 -24.48
C SER A 390 -14.35 -10.09 -23.49
N PHE A 391 -13.14 -10.57 -23.20
CA PHE A 391 -12.90 -11.55 -22.14
C PHE A 391 -13.37 -11.04 -20.78
N LEU A 392 -12.91 -9.85 -20.37
CA LEU A 392 -13.32 -9.25 -19.10
C LEU A 392 -14.83 -8.98 -19.02
N GLY A 393 -15.47 -8.64 -20.15
CA GLY A 393 -16.90 -8.47 -20.22
C GLY A 393 -17.66 -9.73 -19.84
N ARG A 394 -17.29 -10.87 -20.43
CA ARG A 394 -17.87 -12.18 -20.08
C ARG A 394 -17.56 -12.58 -18.64
N VAL A 395 -16.30 -12.42 -18.21
CA VAL A 395 -15.91 -12.71 -16.82
C VAL A 395 -16.75 -11.92 -15.82
N PHE A 396 -16.99 -10.63 -16.07
CA PHE A 396 -17.81 -9.81 -15.19
C PHE A 396 -19.28 -10.24 -15.18
N ASP A 397 -19.87 -10.46 -16.36
CA ASP A 397 -21.27 -10.90 -16.48
C ASP A 397 -21.47 -12.24 -15.74
N ASP A 398 -20.58 -13.20 -15.97
CA ASP A 398 -20.62 -14.51 -15.33
C ASP A 398 -20.41 -14.40 -13.80
N ALA A 399 -19.51 -13.53 -13.34
CA ALA A 399 -19.24 -13.34 -11.91
C ALA A 399 -20.44 -12.73 -11.18
N VAL A 400 -21.11 -11.76 -11.81
CA VAL A 400 -22.33 -11.14 -11.27
C VAL A 400 -23.48 -12.13 -11.28
N ALA A 401 -23.64 -12.93 -12.33
CA ALA A 401 -24.66 -13.98 -12.39
C ALA A 401 -24.45 -15.07 -11.33
N ALA A 402 -23.18 -15.46 -11.08
CA ALA A 402 -22.83 -16.49 -10.11
C ALA A 402 -22.91 -16.02 -8.64
N PHE A 403 -22.80 -14.72 -8.35
CA PHE A 403 -22.63 -14.22 -6.98
C PHE A 403 -23.67 -14.75 -5.97
N GLY A 404 -24.95 -14.82 -6.37
CA GLY A 404 -26.03 -15.35 -5.53
C GLY A 404 -26.06 -16.88 -5.38
N SER A 405 -25.42 -17.63 -6.29
CA SER A 405 -25.48 -19.10 -6.33
C SER A 405 -24.22 -19.79 -5.78
N VAL A 406 -23.14 -19.05 -5.47
CA VAL A 406 -21.96 -19.64 -4.84
C VAL A 406 -22.31 -20.07 -3.40
N GLU A 407 -22.25 -21.36 -3.14
CA GLU A 407 -22.55 -21.94 -1.81
C GLU A 407 -21.31 -21.95 -0.92
N LYS A 408 -21.51 -22.03 0.40
CA LYS A 408 -20.43 -22.21 1.38
C LYS A 408 -20.24 -23.70 1.61
N ILE A 409 -19.09 -24.24 1.24
CA ILE A 409 -18.79 -25.68 1.36
C ILE A 409 -18.16 -25.98 2.73
N GLY A 410 -17.26 -25.12 3.21
CA GLY A 410 -16.57 -25.31 4.48
C GLY A 410 -15.83 -24.06 4.93
N SER A 411 -15.65 -23.88 6.23
CA SER A 411 -14.88 -22.77 6.78
C SER A 411 -13.40 -22.94 6.45
N VAL A 412 -12.75 -21.86 6.03
CA VAL A 412 -11.32 -21.80 5.69
C VAL A 412 -10.55 -21.10 6.81
N ALA A 413 -11.04 -19.94 7.27
CA ALA A 413 -10.39 -19.18 8.32
C ALA A 413 -11.36 -18.17 8.97
N ASP A 414 -11.12 -17.85 10.24
CA ASP A 414 -11.68 -16.64 10.85
C ASP A 414 -10.92 -15.41 10.32
N MET A 415 -11.64 -14.32 10.05
CA MET A 415 -11.05 -13.08 9.56
C MET A 415 -10.00 -12.52 10.52
N GLN A 416 -10.19 -12.64 11.83
CA GLN A 416 -9.25 -12.16 12.83
C GLN A 416 -7.94 -12.94 12.79
N GLU A 417 -7.98 -14.25 12.56
CA GLU A 417 -6.77 -15.07 12.38
C GLU A 417 -5.96 -14.60 11.17
N LEU A 418 -6.63 -14.31 10.05
CA LEU A 418 -5.98 -13.78 8.84
C LEU A 418 -5.36 -12.41 9.10
N VAL A 419 -6.05 -11.54 9.85
CA VAL A 419 -5.57 -10.21 10.22
C VAL A 419 -4.38 -10.28 11.17
N GLU A 420 -4.39 -11.19 12.14
CA GLU A 420 -3.28 -11.39 13.05
C GLU A 420 -2.03 -11.87 12.31
N ALA A 421 -2.17 -12.86 11.42
CA ALA A 421 -1.07 -13.31 10.57
C ALA A 421 -0.54 -12.18 9.68
N TYR A 422 -1.43 -11.38 9.09
CA TYR A 422 -1.06 -10.21 8.29
C TYR A 422 -0.26 -9.19 9.10
N VAL A 423 -0.70 -8.86 10.32
CA VAL A 423 -0.02 -7.89 11.19
C VAL A 423 1.32 -8.43 11.68
N GLN A 424 1.44 -9.73 11.98
CA GLN A 424 2.70 -10.34 12.41
C GLN A 424 3.80 -10.24 11.34
N ALA A 425 3.42 -10.24 10.06
CA ALA A 425 4.35 -10.04 8.95
C ALA A 425 4.77 -8.58 8.74
N LEU A 426 4.04 -7.61 9.33
CA LEU A 426 4.42 -6.20 9.31
C LEU A 426 5.47 -5.91 10.39
N PRO A 427 6.58 -5.26 10.06
CA PRO A 427 7.63 -4.96 11.03
C PRO A 427 7.23 -3.72 11.85
N LEU A 428 6.44 -3.93 12.90
CA LEU A 428 6.21 -2.90 13.90
C LEU A 428 7.49 -2.65 14.72
N PRO A 429 7.81 -1.39 15.05
CA PRO A 429 8.93 -1.09 15.95
C PRO A 429 8.73 -1.81 17.28
N LYS A 430 9.69 -2.63 17.71
CA LYS A 430 9.61 -3.35 19.00
C LYS A 430 10.03 -2.48 20.19
#